data_AF-A0A917RVQ0-F1
#
_entry.id   AF-A0A917RVQ0-F1
#
_cell.length_a   1.000
_cell.length_b   1.000
_cell.length_c   1.000
_cell.angle_alpha   90.00
_cell.angle_beta   90.00
_cell.angle_gamma   90.00
#
_symmetry.space_group_name_H-M   'P 1'
#
loop_
_entity.id
_entity.type
_entity.pdbx_description
1 polymer ?
#
loop_
_entity_poly.entity_id
_entity_poly.type
_entity_poly.pdbx_seq_one_letter_code
_entity_poly.pdbx_strand_id
1 'polypeptide(L)'
;MTLTIGNVEQWQADHLTAAATHASTLVGRLDQLTGTAVTDTRAMNWSGPAGAAAGTRMDTERTRTAAVSAALLKLDTALRAEVANLIEAKNKVLLMRDTARDTAQPPLPAFDVADDGTVTARARIDYLRRAAGDTADSADLQRAELGERLVAASHQWYIVNALKTAEDTANRAVTQVQQAVVELEHAYGVLGDPGTAPVAAPTLPAATNPPMTGDSPQSEYPTTSGSPTSSLMGGTSTDSDSGSPALSSGAAAPTAMPTGDRAEWIKEAIRVLRENGYDIDDSEAATIALIIERESGGNPNAINLWDSNAAAGIPSKGLMQTIDPTFNSYSLPGHSDIWNPVDNIIAGTRYAIERYGSLGNVPGVVGVSDGSGYVGY
;
A
#
# COMPACT_ATOMS: atom_id res chain seq x y z
N MET A 1 -3.42 -8.12 24.65
CA MET A 1 -2.05 -8.54 25.04
C MET A 1 -1.12 -7.69 24.23
N THR A 2 -0.11 -7.07 24.85
CA THR A 2 0.89 -6.28 24.13
C THR A 2 1.75 -7.22 23.29
N LEU A 3 1.95 -6.89 22.02
CA LEU A 3 2.74 -7.67 21.07
C LEU A 3 4.22 -7.69 21.48
N THR A 4 4.86 -8.86 21.52
CA THR A 4 6.29 -9.00 21.86
C THR A 4 7.16 -9.28 20.63
N ILE A 5 8.47 -9.09 20.76
CA ILE A 5 9.42 -9.38 19.68
C ILE A 5 9.33 -10.85 19.25
N GLY A 6 9.31 -11.77 20.22
CA GLY A 6 9.16 -13.21 19.98
C GLY A 6 7.83 -13.59 19.32
N ASN A 7 6.75 -12.84 19.55
CA ASN A 7 5.49 -13.04 18.80
C ASN A 7 5.67 -12.66 17.32
N VAL A 8 6.29 -11.51 17.05
CA VAL A 8 6.52 -10.99 15.69
C VAL A 8 7.48 -11.86 14.89
N GLU A 9 8.52 -12.40 15.54
CA GLU A 9 9.46 -13.36 14.93
C GLU A 9 8.75 -14.57 14.31
N GLN A 10 7.66 -15.02 14.93
CA GLN A 10 6.90 -16.18 14.49
C GLN A 10 5.89 -15.87 13.37
N TRP A 11 5.74 -14.62 12.96
CA TRP A 11 4.81 -14.26 11.89
C TRP A 11 5.17 -14.94 10.56
N GLN A 12 4.16 -15.53 9.92
CA GLN A 12 4.24 -16.22 8.64
C GLN A 12 3.24 -15.59 7.66
N ALA A 13 3.50 -14.33 7.27
CA ALA A 13 2.61 -13.57 6.40
C ALA A 13 2.35 -14.26 5.04
N ASP A 14 3.30 -15.06 4.54
CA ASP A 14 3.16 -15.83 3.30
C ASP A 14 1.98 -16.82 3.31
N HIS A 15 1.56 -17.29 4.49
CA HIS A 15 0.39 -18.16 4.60
C HIS A 15 -0.91 -17.44 4.20
N LEU A 16 -0.98 -16.12 4.32
CA LEU A 16 -2.11 -15.33 3.83
C LEU A 16 -2.17 -15.34 2.30
N THR A 17 -1.03 -15.33 1.61
CA THR A 17 -0.96 -15.47 0.15
C THR A 17 -1.49 -16.83 -0.31
N ALA A 18 -1.19 -17.89 0.43
CA ALA A 18 -1.74 -19.23 0.16
C ALA A 18 -3.26 -19.25 0.34
N ALA A 19 -3.77 -18.68 1.44
CA ALA A 19 -5.21 -18.55 1.68
C ALA A 19 -5.92 -17.74 0.59
N ALA A 20 -5.34 -16.61 0.16
CA ALA A 20 -5.86 -15.79 -0.93
C ALA A 20 -5.95 -16.59 -2.24
N THR A 21 -4.91 -17.38 -2.55
CA THR A 21 -4.88 -18.25 -3.74
C THR A 21 -5.99 -19.31 -3.72
N HIS A 22 -6.37 -19.82 -2.54
CA HIS A 22 -7.54 -20.69 -2.42
C HIS A 22 -8.84 -19.96 -2.73
N ALA A 23 -9.02 -18.72 -2.26
CA ALA A 23 -10.19 -17.90 -2.56
C ALA A 23 -10.33 -17.62 -4.06
N SER A 24 -9.25 -17.22 -4.75
CA SER A 24 -9.28 -16.98 -6.20
C SER A 24 -9.53 -18.26 -7.01
N THR A 25 -9.03 -19.41 -6.54
CA THR A 25 -9.32 -20.72 -7.15
C THR A 25 -10.82 -21.06 -7.06
N LEU A 26 -11.46 -20.76 -5.92
CA LEU A 26 -12.90 -20.97 -5.74
C LEU A 26 -13.72 -20.10 -6.69
N VAL A 27 -13.35 -18.84 -6.88
CA VAL A 27 -13.98 -17.92 -7.84
C VAL A 27 -13.97 -18.53 -9.24
N GLY A 28 -12.80 -18.93 -9.75
CA GLY A 28 -12.68 -19.49 -11.09
C GLY A 28 -13.53 -20.75 -11.28
N ARG A 29 -13.59 -21.63 -10.27
CA ARG A 29 -14.43 -22.84 -10.31
C ARG A 29 -15.93 -22.51 -10.29
N LEU A 30 -16.36 -21.57 -9.45
CA LEU A 30 -17.75 -21.18 -9.33
C LEU A 30 -18.28 -20.55 -10.63
N ASP A 31 -17.50 -19.67 -11.23
CA ASP A 31 -17.85 -19.00 -12.49
C ASP A 31 -17.91 -20.01 -13.64
N GLN A 32 -16.95 -20.94 -13.72
CA GLN A 32 -16.94 -22.01 -14.73
C GLN A 32 -18.19 -22.89 -14.61
N LEU A 33 -18.48 -23.42 -13.42
CA LEU A 33 -19.61 -24.33 -13.20
C LEU A 33 -20.95 -23.66 -13.49
N THR A 34 -21.11 -22.41 -13.05
CA THR A 34 -22.33 -21.62 -13.32
C THR A 34 -22.48 -21.37 -14.82
N GLY A 35 -21.40 -20.99 -15.51
CA GLY A 35 -21.38 -20.75 -16.95
C GLY A 35 -21.74 -21.99 -17.77
N THR A 36 -21.20 -23.16 -17.39
CA THR A 36 -21.56 -24.45 -17.99
C THR A 36 -23.03 -24.77 -17.77
N ALA A 37 -23.55 -24.65 -16.55
CA ALA A 37 -24.95 -24.95 -16.25
C ALA A 37 -25.93 -24.09 -17.06
N VAL A 38 -25.64 -22.79 -17.22
CA VAL A 38 -26.44 -21.88 -18.05
C VAL A 38 -26.39 -22.30 -19.53
N THR A 39 -25.21 -22.66 -20.02
CA THR A 39 -25.01 -23.08 -21.42
C THR A 39 -25.75 -24.38 -21.72
N ASP A 40 -25.61 -25.38 -20.85
CA ASP A 40 -26.24 -26.70 -20.99
C ASP A 40 -27.77 -26.59 -20.92
N THR A 41 -28.30 -25.76 -20.02
CA THR A 41 -29.74 -25.50 -19.93
C THR A 41 -30.29 -24.88 -21.21
N ARG A 42 -29.57 -23.94 -21.82
CA ARG A 42 -29.96 -23.30 -23.09
C ARG A 42 -29.84 -24.26 -24.27
N ALA A 43 -28.88 -25.19 -24.23
CA ALA A 43 -28.69 -26.20 -25.28
C ALA A 43 -29.83 -27.23 -25.35
N MET A 44 -30.66 -27.37 -24.31
CA MET A 44 -31.83 -28.28 -24.32
C MET A 44 -32.90 -27.88 -25.35
N ASN A 45 -32.82 -26.66 -25.92
CA ASN A 45 -33.71 -26.15 -26.97
C ASN A 45 -35.22 -26.32 -26.65
N TRP A 46 -35.57 -26.21 -25.36
CA TRP A 46 -36.95 -26.37 -24.88
C TRP A 46 -37.78 -25.16 -25.29
N SER A 47 -38.79 -25.37 -26.15
CA SER A 47 -39.72 -24.32 -26.56
C SER A 47 -40.89 -24.15 -25.59
N GLY A 48 -41.46 -22.94 -25.58
CA GLY A 48 -42.63 -22.60 -24.77
C GLY A 48 -42.33 -22.08 -23.36
N PRO A 49 -43.36 -21.85 -22.53
CA PRO A 49 -43.23 -21.14 -21.25
C PRO A 49 -42.28 -21.79 -20.25
N ALA A 50 -42.18 -23.12 -20.25
CA ALA A 50 -41.35 -23.85 -19.30
C ALA A 50 -39.84 -23.77 -19.61
N GLY A 51 -39.47 -23.77 -20.90
CA GLY A 51 -38.09 -23.50 -21.32
C GLY A 51 -37.64 -22.07 -20.98
N ALA A 52 -38.54 -21.09 -21.18
CA ALA A 52 -38.29 -19.71 -20.75
C ALA A 52 -38.09 -19.61 -19.23
N ALA A 53 -38.93 -20.28 -18.44
CA ALA A 53 -38.80 -20.31 -16.97
C ALA A 53 -37.47 -20.95 -16.51
N ALA A 54 -37.03 -22.03 -17.14
CA ALA A 54 -35.75 -22.66 -16.85
C ALA A 54 -34.56 -21.71 -17.16
N GLY A 55 -34.60 -21.01 -18.30
CA GLY A 55 -33.61 -20.00 -18.66
C GLY A 55 -33.56 -18.85 -17.65
N THR A 56 -34.70 -18.26 -17.30
CA THR A 56 -34.79 -17.20 -16.28
C THR A 56 -34.28 -17.66 -14.92
N ARG A 57 -34.56 -18.91 -14.53
CA ARG A 57 -34.04 -19.46 -13.28
C ARG A 57 -32.52 -19.56 -13.30
N MET A 58 -31.93 -20.08 -14.38
CA MET A 58 -30.48 -20.17 -14.52
C MET A 58 -29.79 -18.80 -14.55
N ASP A 59 -30.41 -17.80 -15.18
CA ASP A 59 -29.90 -16.42 -15.14
C ASP A 59 -29.94 -15.86 -13.71
N THR A 60 -30.98 -16.17 -12.94
CA THR A 60 -31.09 -15.80 -11.51
C THR A 60 -29.96 -16.45 -10.69
N GLU A 61 -29.73 -17.76 -10.87
CA GLU A 61 -28.63 -18.44 -10.17
C GLU A 61 -27.27 -17.88 -10.57
N ARG A 62 -27.09 -17.52 -11.85
CA ARG A 62 -25.88 -16.87 -12.32
C ARG A 62 -25.63 -15.53 -11.63
N THR A 63 -26.67 -14.72 -11.45
CA THR A 63 -26.55 -13.46 -10.71
C THR A 63 -26.19 -13.71 -9.24
N ARG A 64 -26.78 -14.73 -8.59
CA ARG A 64 -26.49 -15.08 -7.19
C ARG A 64 -25.06 -15.58 -7.01
N THR A 65 -24.59 -16.48 -7.86
CA THR A 65 -23.21 -16.99 -7.79
C THR A 65 -22.18 -15.90 -8.12
N ALA A 66 -22.50 -14.98 -9.05
CA ALA A 66 -21.63 -13.83 -9.33
C ALA A 66 -21.43 -12.92 -8.10
N ALA A 67 -22.44 -12.75 -7.24
CA ALA A 67 -22.29 -12.00 -6.00
C ALA A 67 -21.31 -12.68 -5.02
N VAL A 68 -21.35 -14.02 -4.94
CA VAL A 68 -20.40 -14.81 -4.13
C VAL A 68 -19.00 -14.75 -4.71
N SER A 69 -18.84 -14.86 -6.03
CA SER A 69 -17.56 -14.67 -6.72
C SER A 69 -16.97 -13.29 -6.42
N ALA A 70 -17.78 -12.23 -6.47
CA ALA A 70 -17.33 -10.88 -6.13
C ALA A 70 -16.88 -10.75 -4.67
N ALA A 71 -17.61 -11.36 -3.72
CA ALA A 71 -17.23 -11.35 -2.31
C ALA A 71 -15.92 -12.14 -2.04
N LEU A 72 -15.74 -13.29 -2.70
CA LEU A 72 -14.49 -14.06 -2.63
C LEU A 72 -13.29 -13.29 -3.20
N LEU A 73 -13.48 -12.50 -4.27
CA LEU A 73 -12.43 -11.62 -4.79
C LEU A 73 -12.04 -10.52 -3.80
N LYS A 74 -13.01 -9.96 -3.07
CA LYS A 74 -12.73 -9.00 -1.99
C LYS A 74 -11.96 -9.65 -0.84
N LEU A 75 -12.27 -10.91 -0.50
CA LEU A 75 -11.51 -11.66 0.49
C LEU A 75 -10.07 -11.94 0.02
N ASP A 76 -9.85 -12.34 -1.24
CA ASP A 76 -8.50 -12.46 -1.83
C ASP A 76 -7.74 -11.13 -1.74
N THR A 77 -8.40 -10.02 -2.08
CA THR A 77 -7.81 -8.67 -2.00
C THR A 77 -7.41 -8.31 -0.57
N ALA A 78 -8.30 -8.51 0.41
CA ALA A 78 -8.05 -8.21 1.82
C ALA A 78 -6.89 -9.06 2.39
N LEU A 79 -6.83 -10.35 2.04
CA LEU A 79 -5.76 -11.24 2.47
C LEU A 79 -4.40 -10.83 1.88
N ARG A 80 -4.36 -10.32 0.65
CA ARG A 80 -3.12 -9.88 -0.01
C ARG A 80 -2.66 -8.49 0.43
N ALA A 81 -3.59 -7.59 0.71
CA ALA A 81 -3.33 -6.17 0.95
C ALA A 81 -2.30 -5.95 2.06
N GLU A 82 -2.29 -6.79 3.09
CA GLU A 82 -1.46 -6.59 4.27
C GLU A 82 -0.24 -7.53 4.34
N VAL A 83 -0.02 -8.42 3.35
CA VAL A 83 1.13 -9.35 3.38
C VAL A 83 2.45 -8.60 3.42
N ALA A 84 2.62 -7.64 2.51
CA ALA A 84 3.84 -6.83 2.45
C ALA A 84 4.03 -6.02 3.75
N ASN A 85 2.96 -5.41 4.26
CA ASN A 85 2.99 -4.59 5.47
C ASN A 85 3.35 -5.42 6.71
N LEU A 86 2.84 -6.65 6.84
CA LEU A 86 3.18 -7.55 7.93
C LEU A 86 4.64 -8.03 7.85
N ILE A 87 5.15 -8.31 6.65
CA ILE A 87 6.56 -8.65 6.43
C ILE A 87 7.46 -7.46 6.80
N GLU A 88 7.10 -6.26 6.36
CA GLU A 88 7.86 -5.04 6.68
C GLU A 88 7.85 -4.75 8.17
N ALA A 89 6.68 -4.81 8.82
CA ALA A 89 6.56 -4.63 10.26
C ALA A 89 7.40 -5.65 11.04
N LYS A 90 7.39 -6.93 10.60
CA LYS A 90 8.26 -7.96 11.15
C LYS A 90 9.73 -7.56 11.02
N ASN A 91 10.17 -7.25 9.80
CA ASN A 91 11.56 -6.89 9.53
C ASN A 91 12.00 -5.67 10.34
N LYS A 92 11.13 -4.68 10.53
CA LYS A 92 11.41 -3.49 11.35
C LYS A 92 11.66 -3.85 12.81
N VAL A 93 10.80 -4.67 13.42
CA VAL A 93 10.98 -5.12 14.81
C VAL A 93 12.32 -5.84 14.98
N LEU A 94 12.64 -6.76 14.06
CA LEU A 94 13.90 -7.51 14.10
C LEU A 94 15.11 -6.61 13.88
N LEU A 95 15.03 -5.69 12.93
CA LEU A 95 16.11 -4.72 12.66
C LEU A 95 16.40 -3.85 13.88
N MET A 96 15.37 -3.33 14.56
CA MET A 96 15.57 -2.50 15.76
C MET A 96 16.16 -3.30 16.93
N ARG A 97 15.69 -4.54 17.12
CA ARG A 97 16.25 -5.49 18.10
C ARG A 97 17.72 -5.79 17.81
N ASP A 98 18.03 -6.15 16.57
CA ASP A 98 19.38 -6.55 16.16
C ASP A 98 20.34 -5.38 16.20
N THR A 99 19.90 -4.19 15.79
CA THR A 99 20.72 -2.98 15.90
C THR A 99 21.08 -2.66 17.36
N ALA A 100 20.15 -2.81 18.29
CA ALA A 100 20.45 -2.64 19.71
C ALA A 100 21.48 -3.69 20.22
N ARG A 101 21.48 -4.90 19.66
CA ARG A 101 22.46 -5.94 20.01
C ARG A 101 23.82 -5.73 19.33
N ASP A 102 23.81 -5.27 18.09
CA ASP A 102 25.00 -5.16 17.23
C ASP A 102 25.81 -3.87 17.46
N THR A 103 25.27 -2.89 18.17
CA THR A 103 26.03 -1.69 18.60
C THR A 103 27.17 -1.98 19.57
N ALA A 104 27.47 -3.25 19.87
CA ALA A 104 28.65 -3.65 20.63
C ALA A 104 29.91 -3.04 19.99
N GLN A 105 30.61 -2.19 20.74
CA GLN A 105 31.89 -1.61 20.33
C GLN A 105 32.99 -2.25 21.18
N PRO A 106 33.68 -3.31 20.70
CA PRO A 106 34.72 -3.96 21.49
C PRO A 106 35.70 -2.93 22.06
N PRO A 107 35.92 -2.90 23.38
CA PRO A 107 35.63 -3.99 24.32
C PRO A 107 34.26 -3.95 25.03
N LEU A 108 33.37 -3.00 24.71
CA LEU A 108 32.02 -2.91 25.29
C LEU A 108 31.09 -4.03 24.78
N PRO A 109 30.31 -4.68 25.66
CA PRO A 109 29.31 -5.67 25.27
C PRO A 109 28.09 -5.05 24.58
N ALA A 110 27.25 -5.89 23.97
CA ALA A 110 25.93 -5.52 23.45
C ALA A 110 24.99 -4.98 24.54
N PHE A 111 23.92 -4.28 24.14
CA PHE A 111 22.81 -3.98 25.05
C PHE A 111 21.96 -5.23 25.33
N ASP A 112 21.38 -5.29 26.52
CA ASP A 112 20.42 -6.34 26.89
C ASP A 112 19.03 -5.95 26.38
N VAL A 113 18.48 -6.73 25.46
CA VAL A 113 17.15 -6.49 24.85
C VAL A 113 16.16 -7.58 25.29
N ALA A 114 15.14 -7.20 26.06
CA ALA A 114 14.07 -8.07 26.51
C ALA A 114 12.96 -8.21 25.44
N ASP A 115 12.12 -9.24 25.59
CA ASP A 115 11.10 -9.59 24.59
C ASP A 115 9.98 -8.53 24.48
N ASP A 116 9.73 -7.78 25.55
CA ASP A 116 8.78 -6.66 25.58
C ASP A 116 9.32 -5.37 24.95
N GLY A 117 10.54 -5.40 24.42
CA GLY A 117 11.23 -4.25 23.84
C GLY A 117 12.03 -3.41 24.83
N THR A 118 12.07 -3.77 26.12
CA THR A 118 12.93 -3.09 27.10
C THR A 118 14.40 -3.27 26.74
N VAL A 119 15.17 -2.18 26.73
CA VAL A 119 16.62 -2.21 26.46
C VAL A 119 17.38 -1.65 27.65
N THR A 120 18.39 -2.37 28.11
CA THR A 120 19.21 -1.93 29.25
C THR A 120 20.70 -1.92 28.94
N ALA A 121 21.39 -0.94 29.53
CA ALA A 121 22.84 -0.78 29.45
C ALA A 121 23.61 -1.56 30.53
N ARG A 122 22.98 -2.54 31.19
CA ARG A 122 23.52 -3.15 32.41
C ARG A 122 24.90 -3.77 32.18
N ALA A 123 25.04 -4.64 31.19
CA ALA A 123 26.32 -5.27 30.86
C ALA A 123 27.43 -4.25 30.54
N ARG A 124 27.08 -3.15 29.86
CA ARG A 124 28.04 -2.08 29.50
C ARG A 124 28.49 -1.28 30.72
N ILE A 125 27.55 -0.89 31.58
CA ILE A 125 27.86 -0.20 32.83
C ILE A 125 28.74 -1.07 33.73
N ASP A 126 28.43 -2.37 33.84
CA ASP A 126 29.24 -3.32 34.62
C ASP A 126 30.64 -3.52 34.00
N TYR A 127 30.79 -3.38 32.69
CA TYR A 127 32.10 -3.36 32.02
C TYR A 127 32.87 -2.07 32.37
N LEU A 128 32.25 -0.89 32.20
CA LEU A 128 32.87 0.40 32.46
C LEU A 128 33.36 0.54 33.91
N ARG A 129 32.55 0.11 34.89
CA ARG A 129 32.92 0.11 36.31
C ARG A 129 34.15 -0.76 36.59
N ARG A 130 34.22 -1.94 35.98
CA ARG A 130 35.40 -2.83 36.12
C ARG A 130 36.64 -2.23 35.47
N ALA A 131 36.48 -1.57 34.32
CA ALA A 131 37.58 -0.91 33.62
C ALA A 131 38.10 0.33 34.37
N ALA A 132 37.24 1.03 35.12
CA ALA A 132 37.60 2.24 35.85
C ALA A 132 38.49 2.00 37.08
N GLY A 133 38.49 0.80 37.66
CA GLY A 133 39.30 0.46 38.84
C GLY A 133 39.09 1.45 40.00
N ASP A 134 40.17 2.08 40.46
CA ASP A 134 40.16 3.05 41.57
C ASP A 134 39.39 4.36 41.25
N THR A 135 39.04 4.62 39.98
CA THR A 135 38.29 5.80 39.54
C THR A 135 36.79 5.56 39.40
N ALA A 136 36.28 4.46 40.00
CA ALA A 136 34.87 4.09 39.93
C ALA A 136 33.89 5.15 40.48
N ASP A 137 34.33 6.05 41.35
CA ASP A 137 33.50 7.14 41.87
C ASP A 137 33.71 8.48 41.12
N SER A 138 34.43 8.46 40.01
CA SER A 138 34.70 9.68 39.22
C SER A 138 33.45 10.22 38.53
N ALA A 139 33.38 11.56 38.42
CA ALA A 139 32.34 12.23 37.63
C ALA A 139 32.36 11.80 36.14
N ASP A 140 33.54 11.41 35.64
CA ASP A 140 33.70 10.94 34.27
C ASP A 140 33.02 9.59 34.04
N LEU A 141 33.15 8.65 34.99
CA LEU A 141 32.43 7.38 34.92
C LEU A 141 30.92 7.60 35.03
N GLN A 142 30.46 8.48 35.93
CA GLN A 142 29.03 8.80 36.05
C GLN A 142 28.45 9.36 34.74
N ARG A 143 29.20 10.23 34.04
CA ARG A 143 28.80 10.73 32.72
C ARG A 143 28.75 9.62 31.66
N ALA A 144 29.73 8.71 31.65
CA ALA A 144 29.75 7.59 30.73
C ALA A 144 28.56 6.63 30.96
N GLU A 145 28.28 6.27 32.22
CA GLU A 145 27.12 5.44 32.57
C GLU A 145 25.80 6.08 32.15
N LEU A 146 25.65 7.39 32.34
CA LEU A 146 24.46 8.12 31.90
C LEU A 146 24.33 8.11 30.37
N GLY A 147 25.44 8.26 29.65
CA GLY A 147 25.50 8.14 28.19
C GLY A 147 24.99 6.78 27.71
N GLU A 148 25.49 5.69 28.28
CA GLU A 148 25.03 4.34 27.90
C GLU A 148 23.54 4.12 28.21
N ARG A 149 23.03 4.67 29.32
CA ARG A 149 21.58 4.63 29.64
C ARG A 149 20.74 5.40 28.63
N LEU A 150 21.23 6.56 28.18
CA LEU A 150 20.55 7.37 27.17
C LEU A 150 20.47 6.62 25.83
N VAL A 151 21.58 6.00 25.40
CA VAL A 151 21.61 5.20 24.16
C VAL A 151 20.68 3.98 24.28
N ALA A 152 20.69 3.26 25.40
CA ALA A 152 19.76 2.16 25.64
C ALA A 152 18.30 2.62 25.60
N ALA A 153 17.97 3.75 26.23
CA ALA A 153 16.62 4.31 26.21
C ALA A 153 16.17 4.67 24.79
N SER A 154 17.06 5.22 23.95
CA SER A 154 16.80 5.48 22.54
C SER A 154 16.48 4.19 21.76
N HIS A 155 17.27 3.14 21.94
CA HIS A 155 16.98 1.84 21.33
C HIS A 155 15.64 1.25 21.79
N GLN A 156 15.34 1.31 23.09
CA GLN A 156 14.05 0.87 23.62
C GLN A 156 12.88 1.62 22.96
N TRP A 157 13.00 2.94 22.80
CA TRP A 157 11.99 3.75 22.13
C TRP A 157 11.74 3.25 20.70
N TYR A 158 12.79 2.96 19.92
CA TYR A 158 12.63 2.43 18.55
C TYR A 158 11.96 1.05 18.51
N ILE A 159 12.35 0.14 19.39
CA ILE A 159 11.79 -1.21 19.43
C ILE A 159 10.31 -1.16 19.85
N VAL A 160 9.97 -0.41 20.90
CA VAL A 160 8.58 -0.28 21.38
C VAL A 160 7.69 0.33 20.30
N ASN A 161 8.16 1.34 19.57
CA ASN A 161 7.39 1.91 18.46
C ASN A 161 7.27 0.94 17.28
N ALA A 162 8.31 0.17 16.95
CA ALA A 162 8.22 -0.85 15.92
C ALA A 162 7.18 -1.93 16.30
N LEU A 163 7.15 -2.36 17.56
CA LEU A 163 6.13 -3.28 18.08
C LEU A 163 4.73 -2.69 17.98
N LYS A 164 4.57 -1.40 18.31
CA LYS A 164 3.28 -0.70 18.17
C LYS A 164 2.81 -0.63 16.72
N THR A 165 3.70 -0.27 15.79
CA THR A 165 3.39 -0.27 14.35
C THR A 165 2.97 -1.66 13.89
N ALA A 166 3.68 -2.70 14.32
CA ALA A 166 3.34 -4.08 13.98
C ALA A 166 1.94 -4.46 14.51
N GLU A 167 1.63 -4.11 15.76
CA GLU A 167 0.29 -4.33 16.33
C GLU A 167 -0.81 -3.63 15.52
N ASP A 168 -0.60 -2.38 15.11
CA ASP A 168 -1.57 -1.65 14.30
C ASP A 168 -1.77 -2.28 12.91
N THR A 169 -0.69 -2.70 12.25
CA THR A 169 -0.77 -3.41 10.97
C THR A 169 -1.54 -4.73 11.11
N ALA A 170 -1.28 -5.50 12.18
CA ALA A 170 -2.01 -6.74 12.44
C ALA A 170 -3.50 -6.48 12.69
N ASN A 171 -3.86 -5.45 13.47
CA ASN A 171 -5.24 -5.07 13.73
C ASN A 171 -5.97 -4.60 12.47
N ARG A 172 -5.28 -3.86 11.59
CA ARG A 172 -5.81 -3.45 10.28
C ARG A 172 -6.10 -4.66 9.40
N ALA A 173 -5.18 -5.62 9.33
CA ALA A 173 -5.37 -6.86 8.58
C ALA A 173 -6.57 -7.66 9.08
N VAL A 174 -6.71 -7.80 10.40
CA VAL A 174 -7.88 -8.46 11.02
C VAL A 174 -9.17 -7.75 10.60
N THR A 175 -9.20 -6.42 10.67
CA THR A 175 -10.40 -5.63 10.32
C THR A 175 -10.81 -5.81 8.86
N GLN A 176 -9.86 -5.75 7.93
CA GLN A 176 -10.14 -5.93 6.50
C GLN A 176 -10.65 -7.33 6.18
N VAL A 177 -10.02 -8.36 6.75
CA VAL A 177 -10.45 -9.75 6.56
C VAL A 177 -11.85 -9.95 7.14
N GLN A 178 -12.14 -9.41 8.33
CA GLN A 178 -13.47 -9.49 8.93
C GLN A 178 -14.54 -8.82 8.07
N GLN A 179 -14.26 -7.64 7.52
CA GLN A 179 -15.17 -6.96 6.60
C GLN A 179 -15.45 -7.80 5.36
N ALA A 180 -14.41 -8.37 4.75
CA ALA A 180 -14.56 -9.23 3.58
C ALA A 180 -15.34 -10.53 3.90
N VAL A 181 -15.15 -11.10 5.09
CA VAL A 181 -15.92 -12.27 5.56
C VAL A 181 -17.39 -11.93 5.74
N VAL A 182 -17.74 -10.79 6.34
CA VAL A 182 -19.14 -10.35 6.49
C VAL A 182 -19.81 -10.21 5.12
N GLU A 183 -19.12 -9.64 4.13
CA GLU A 183 -19.65 -9.54 2.77
C GLU A 183 -19.83 -10.92 2.11
N LEU A 184 -18.91 -11.85 2.36
CA LEU A 184 -19.03 -13.24 1.89
C LEU A 184 -20.21 -13.96 2.53
N GLU A 185 -20.40 -13.84 3.83
CA GLU A 185 -21.53 -14.41 4.57
C GLU A 185 -22.86 -13.84 4.03
N HIS A 186 -22.90 -12.53 3.75
CA HIS A 186 -24.07 -11.91 3.14
C HIS A 186 -24.36 -12.48 1.74
N ALA A 187 -23.34 -12.54 0.87
CA ALA A 187 -23.49 -13.10 -0.47
C ALA A 187 -23.91 -14.58 -0.42
N TYR A 188 -23.38 -15.36 0.51
CA TYR A 188 -23.78 -16.74 0.74
C TYR A 188 -25.23 -16.87 1.21
N GLY A 189 -25.69 -16.00 2.11
CA GLY A 189 -27.08 -15.97 2.55
C GLY A 189 -28.08 -15.70 1.41
N VAL A 190 -27.66 -14.94 0.39
CA VAL A 190 -28.48 -14.63 -0.80
C VAL A 190 -28.61 -15.81 -1.77
N LEU A 191 -27.73 -16.81 -1.73
CA LEU A 191 -27.89 -18.03 -2.52
C LEU A 191 -29.24 -18.71 -2.19
N GLY A 192 -29.62 -18.75 -0.90
CA GLY A 192 -30.90 -19.25 -0.39
C GLY A 192 -31.20 -20.72 -0.76
N ASP A 193 -32.13 -21.36 -0.05
CA ASP A 193 -32.75 -22.59 -0.58
C ASP A 193 -33.43 -22.25 -1.92
N PRO A 194 -33.49 -23.19 -2.89
CA PRO A 194 -34.39 -23.05 -4.03
C PRO A 194 -35.80 -23.08 -3.46
N GLY A 195 -36.30 -21.93 -3.02
CA GLY A 195 -37.60 -21.80 -2.37
C GLY A 195 -38.60 -22.52 -3.24
N THR A 196 -39.26 -23.53 -2.68
CA THR A 196 -40.44 -24.13 -3.29
C THR A 196 -41.30 -22.97 -3.73
N ALA A 197 -41.45 -22.81 -5.05
CA ALA A 197 -42.39 -21.86 -5.61
C ALA A 197 -43.70 -22.01 -4.80
N PRO A 198 -44.34 -20.93 -4.35
CA PRO A 198 -45.66 -21.07 -3.75
C PRO A 198 -46.50 -21.82 -4.77
N VAL A 199 -46.97 -23.01 -4.38
CA VAL A 199 -47.81 -23.85 -5.24
C VAL A 199 -48.94 -22.94 -5.68
N ALA A 200 -49.00 -22.64 -6.97
CA ALA A 200 -50.11 -21.87 -7.52
C ALA A 200 -51.39 -22.59 -7.10
N ALA A 201 -52.26 -21.88 -6.39
CA ALA A 201 -53.55 -22.41 -5.97
C ALA A 201 -54.26 -23.02 -7.20
N PRO A 202 -54.91 -24.19 -7.08
CA PRO A 202 -55.59 -24.79 -8.21
C PRO A 202 -56.76 -23.89 -8.62
N THR A 203 -56.61 -23.14 -9.71
CA THR A 203 -57.74 -22.49 -10.35
C THR A 203 -58.53 -23.54 -11.12
N LEU A 204 -59.74 -23.80 -10.64
CA LEU A 204 -60.80 -24.60 -11.29
C LEU A 204 -61.08 -24.17 -12.75
N PRO A 205 -61.74 -25.03 -13.56
CA PRO A 205 -61.64 -25.03 -15.02
C PRO A 205 -62.38 -23.91 -15.75
N ALA A 206 -61.93 -23.72 -17.00
CA ALA A 206 -62.42 -22.80 -18.02
C ALA A 206 -63.95 -22.71 -18.14
N ALA A 207 -64.46 -21.47 -18.13
CA ALA A 207 -65.78 -21.16 -18.64
C ALA A 207 -65.74 -21.04 -20.18
N THR A 208 -66.63 -21.80 -20.81
CA THR A 208 -66.81 -21.98 -22.25
C THR A 208 -67.73 -20.94 -22.89
N ASN A 209 -67.42 -20.62 -24.17
CA ASN A 209 -68.30 -20.27 -25.32
C ASN A 209 -68.21 -18.81 -25.87
N PRO A 210 -68.56 -18.56 -27.15
CA PRO A 210 -68.01 -19.07 -28.43
C PRO A 210 -67.88 -17.91 -29.49
N PRO A 211 -67.62 -18.13 -30.81
CA PRO A 211 -66.99 -17.16 -31.72
C PRO A 211 -67.98 -16.31 -32.55
N MET A 212 -67.50 -15.19 -33.09
CA MET A 212 -68.13 -14.49 -34.22
C MET A 212 -67.08 -14.05 -35.26
N THR A 213 -67.46 -14.18 -36.52
CA THR A 213 -66.72 -14.22 -37.78
C THR A 213 -66.76 -12.92 -38.59
N GLY A 214 -65.84 -12.78 -39.55
CA GLY A 214 -65.95 -11.95 -40.77
C GLY A 214 -64.98 -10.75 -40.78
N ASP A 215 -64.34 -10.32 -41.85
CA ASP A 215 -64.17 -10.72 -43.26
C ASP A 215 -63.03 -9.81 -43.81
N SER A 216 -62.29 -10.22 -44.84
CA SER A 216 -61.27 -9.40 -45.57
C SER A 216 -61.85 -8.99 -46.96
N PRO A 217 -61.21 -8.26 -47.93
CA PRO A 217 -59.78 -7.87 -48.07
C PRO A 217 -59.45 -6.52 -48.82
N GLN A 218 -58.13 -6.24 -49.00
CA GLN A 218 -57.42 -5.48 -50.08
C GLN A 218 -57.71 -3.97 -50.30
N SER A 219 -56.86 -3.08 -50.86
CA SER A 219 -55.46 -2.98 -51.33
C SER A 219 -55.24 -1.50 -51.71
N GLU A 220 -54.01 -0.94 -51.66
CA GLU A 220 -53.42 -0.04 -52.69
C GLU A 220 -52.07 0.57 -52.24
N TYR A 221 -51.05 0.38 -53.07
CA TYR A 221 -49.74 1.07 -53.16
C TYR A 221 -49.83 2.08 -54.33
N PRO A 222 -48.87 3.01 -54.67
CA PRO A 222 -47.41 2.82 -54.53
C PRO A 222 -46.43 4.05 -54.51
N THR A 223 -45.13 3.71 -54.39
CA THR A 223 -43.89 4.37 -54.92
C THR A 223 -43.36 5.65 -54.22
N THR A 224 -42.06 5.96 -54.11
CA THR A 224 -40.88 5.63 -54.95
C THR A 224 -39.54 5.94 -54.25
N SER A 225 -38.48 5.15 -54.59
CA SER A 225 -37.04 5.48 -54.77
C SER A 225 -36.25 6.25 -53.70
N GLY A 226 -35.00 5.93 -53.33
CA GLY A 226 -33.99 4.99 -53.85
C GLY A 226 -32.62 5.35 -53.22
N SER A 227 -31.80 4.35 -52.92
CA SER A 227 -30.36 4.52 -52.61
C SER A 227 -29.54 4.55 -53.92
N PRO A 228 -28.22 4.91 -53.96
CA PRO A 228 -27.18 3.95 -53.55
C PRO A 228 -25.78 4.52 -53.11
N THR A 229 -25.02 3.65 -52.41
CA THR A 229 -23.57 3.28 -52.55
C THR A 229 -22.37 4.26 -52.37
N SER A 230 -21.44 3.80 -51.51
CA SER A 230 -19.98 3.55 -51.70
C SER A 230 -18.93 4.69 -51.84
N SER A 231 -17.86 4.59 -51.03
CA SER A 231 -16.44 4.44 -51.43
C SER A 231 -15.39 5.31 -50.71
N LEU A 232 -14.22 4.66 -50.57
CA LEU A 232 -12.92 5.04 -50.01
C LEU A 232 -12.25 6.32 -50.58
N MET A 233 -11.42 6.97 -49.74
CA MET A 233 -10.04 7.51 -49.96
C MET A 233 -9.71 8.44 -48.77
N GLY A 234 -8.48 8.66 -48.26
CA GLY A 234 -7.11 8.46 -48.73
C GLY A 234 -6.26 9.68 -48.30
N GLY A 235 -4.99 9.48 -47.90
CA GLY A 235 -3.92 10.51 -47.78
C GLY A 235 -3.56 10.90 -46.33
N THR A 236 -2.38 10.64 -45.72
CA THR A 236 -0.92 10.77 -46.03
C THR A 236 -0.30 12.15 -45.76
N SER A 237 0.84 12.10 -45.04
CA SER A 237 1.99 13.05 -45.00
C SER A 237 1.83 14.31 -44.14
N THR A 238 2.60 14.54 -43.07
CA THR A 238 4.07 14.70 -42.86
C THR A 238 4.64 16.09 -43.17
N ASP A 239 5.52 16.49 -42.25
CA ASP A 239 6.57 17.53 -42.29
C ASP A 239 6.19 18.95 -41.84
N SER A 240 6.70 19.44 -40.69
CA SER A 240 8.10 19.75 -40.30
C SER A 240 8.42 21.21 -40.63
N ASP A 241 8.58 22.05 -39.60
CA ASP A 241 9.41 23.25 -39.71
C ASP A 241 10.23 23.45 -38.43
N SER A 242 11.48 23.85 -38.65
CA SER A 242 12.61 23.82 -37.73
C SER A 242 13.10 25.25 -37.48
N GLY A 243 13.44 25.59 -36.24
CA GLY A 243 14.08 26.87 -35.91
C GLY A 243 14.81 26.83 -34.56
N SER A 244 16.08 26.41 -34.61
CA SER A 244 17.10 26.38 -33.52
C SER A 244 17.53 27.80 -33.05
N PRO A 245 18.54 27.94 -32.16
CA PRO A 245 18.74 27.37 -30.82
C PRO A 245 19.03 28.48 -29.77
N ALA A 246 18.81 28.20 -28.48
CA ALA A 246 19.45 28.92 -27.40
C ALA A 246 19.94 27.92 -26.34
N LEU A 247 21.23 28.00 -26.03
CA LEU A 247 21.93 27.13 -25.09
C LEU A 247 21.35 27.29 -23.68
N SER A 248 21.01 26.17 -23.05
CA SER A 248 21.28 25.98 -21.62
C SER A 248 21.44 24.49 -21.32
N SER A 249 22.61 24.16 -20.80
CA SER A 249 23.05 22.85 -20.32
C SER A 249 22.24 22.41 -19.10
N GLY A 250 21.71 21.19 -19.13
CA GLY A 250 21.17 20.49 -17.97
C GLY A 250 20.81 19.06 -18.33
N ALA A 251 21.64 18.10 -17.90
CA ALA A 251 21.41 16.68 -18.08
C ALA A 251 20.09 16.24 -17.44
N ALA A 252 19.39 15.31 -18.08
CA ALA A 252 18.07 14.85 -17.68
C ALA A 252 18.05 14.27 -16.26
N ALA A 253 17.19 14.81 -15.41
CA ALA A 253 16.79 14.21 -14.14
C ALA A 253 16.10 12.85 -14.38
N PRO A 254 16.22 11.87 -13.47
CA PRO A 254 15.60 10.56 -13.62
C PRO A 254 14.07 10.68 -13.60
N THR A 255 13.38 10.04 -14.55
CA THR A 255 11.98 10.31 -14.91
C THR A 255 10.94 9.34 -14.33
N ALA A 256 11.30 8.47 -13.37
CA ALA A 256 10.37 7.46 -12.86
C ALA A 256 9.96 7.73 -11.41
N MET A 257 8.69 8.07 -11.20
CA MET A 257 8.06 8.09 -9.88
C MET A 257 7.94 6.66 -9.32
N PRO A 258 8.14 6.48 -8.00
CA PRO A 258 7.87 5.21 -7.34
C PRO A 258 6.37 4.88 -7.40
N THR A 259 6.03 3.61 -7.21
CA THR A 259 4.62 3.14 -7.14
C THR A 259 4.24 2.80 -5.70
N GLY A 260 2.94 2.65 -5.42
CA GLY A 260 2.44 2.32 -4.07
C GLY A 260 2.51 3.49 -3.08
N ASP A 261 2.58 3.18 -1.79
CA ASP A 261 2.44 4.16 -0.69
C ASP A 261 3.46 5.30 -0.75
N ARG A 262 4.68 5.05 -1.25
CA ARG A 262 5.71 6.07 -1.45
C ARG A 262 5.26 7.17 -2.40
N ALA A 263 4.57 6.80 -3.47
CA ALA A 263 4.04 7.75 -4.44
C ALA A 263 2.98 8.65 -3.79
N GLU A 264 2.14 8.07 -2.94
CA GLU A 264 1.07 8.80 -2.26
C GLU A 264 1.63 9.73 -1.18
N TRP A 265 2.63 9.31 -0.39
CA TRP A 265 3.29 10.18 0.58
C TRP A 265 3.97 11.38 -0.08
N ILE A 266 4.67 11.15 -1.20
CA ILE A 266 5.33 12.24 -1.96
C ILE A 266 4.28 13.21 -2.51
N LYS A 267 3.21 12.70 -3.14
CA LYS A 267 2.12 13.55 -3.65
C LYS A 267 1.46 14.36 -2.55
N GLU A 268 1.19 13.74 -1.42
CA GLU A 268 0.57 14.39 -0.27
C GLU A 268 1.49 15.47 0.33
N ALA A 269 2.77 15.18 0.52
CA ALA A 269 3.74 16.16 1.01
C ALA A 269 3.87 17.35 0.04
N ILE A 270 3.93 17.11 -1.27
CA ILE A 270 3.95 18.18 -2.29
C ILE A 270 2.69 19.04 -2.21
N ARG A 271 1.51 18.42 -2.07
CA ARG A 271 0.24 19.14 -1.91
C ARG A 271 0.30 20.07 -0.69
N VAL A 272 0.71 19.56 0.47
CA VAL A 272 0.82 20.33 1.71
C VAL A 272 1.85 21.47 1.58
N LEU A 273 3.00 21.21 0.95
CA LEU A 273 4.03 22.22 0.72
C LEU A 273 3.50 23.36 -0.17
N ARG A 274 2.77 23.05 -1.25
CA ARG A 274 2.12 24.04 -2.12
C ARG A 274 1.08 24.87 -1.38
N GLU A 275 0.24 24.23 -0.55
CA GLU A 275 -0.73 24.93 0.30
C GLU A 275 -0.07 25.89 1.30
N ASN A 276 1.20 25.64 1.65
CA ASN A 276 2.00 26.47 2.55
C ASN A 276 2.97 27.42 1.80
N GLY A 277 2.77 27.63 0.50
CA GLY A 277 3.46 28.66 -0.28
C GLY A 277 4.80 28.25 -0.87
N TYR A 278 5.13 26.97 -0.90
CA TYR A 278 6.31 26.45 -1.60
C TYR A 278 5.95 26.10 -3.04
N ASP A 279 6.69 26.67 -4.00
CA ASP A 279 6.54 26.38 -5.42
C ASP A 279 7.33 25.11 -5.76
N ILE A 280 6.72 23.95 -5.49
CA ILE A 280 7.28 22.63 -5.80
C ILE A 280 6.67 22.15 -7.12
N ASP A 281 7.47 21.87 -8.15
CA ASP A 281 6.98 21.36 -9.43
C ASP A 281 6.73 19.84 -9.38
N ASP A 282 5.79 19.32 -10.17
CA ASP A 282 5.54 17.86 -10.22
C ASP A 282 6.78 17.09 -10.72
N SER A 283 7.65 17.74 -11.49
CA SER A 283 8.96 17.21 -11.89
C SER A 283 9.95 17.06 -10.72
N GLU A 284 9.76 17.78 -9.61
CA GLU A 284 10.57 17.61 -8.39
C GLU A 284 10.14 16.39 -7.56
N ALA A 285 8.96 15.82 -7.82
CA ALA A 285 8.51 14.59 -7.18
C ALA A 285 9.49 13.42 -7.44
N ALA A 286 10.07 13.36 -8.64
CA ALA A 286 11.08 12.38 -9.00
C ALA A 286 12.41 12.63 -8.26
N THR A 287 12.75 13.89 -8.00
CA THR A 287 13.93 14.28 -7.20
C THR A 287 13.75 13.89 -5.74
N ILE A 288 12.57 14.14 -5.16
CA ILE A 288 12.23 13.69 -3.80
C ILE A 288 12.32 12.16 -3.73
N ALA A 289 11.74 11.46 -4.69
CA ALA A 289 11.83 10.01 -4.75
C ALA A 289 13.28 9.50 -4.82
N LEU A 290 14.15 10.17 -5.59
CA LEU A 290 15.57 9.83 -5.67
C LEU A 290 16.27 10.01 -4.33
N ILE A 291 16.05 11.14 -3.64
CA ILE A 291 16.63 11.40 -2.32
C ILE A 291 16.16 10.31 -1.35
N ILE A 292 14.86 10.05 -1.29
CA ILE A 292 14.27 9.03 -0.42
C ILE A 292 14.89 7.65 -0.68
N GLU A 293 15.05 7.26 -1.94
CA GLU A 293 15.65 5.98 -2.30
C GLU A 293 17.11 5.88 -1.83
N ARG A 294 17.86 6.99 -1.87
CA ARG A 294 19.28 7.01 -1.49
C ARG A 294 19.50 7.14 0.01
N GLU A 295 18.69 7.94 0.69
CA GLU A 295 18.80 8.21 2.12
C GLU A 295 18.24 7.06 2.97
N SER A 296 17.12 6.48 2.53
CA SER A 296 16.39 5.50 3.34
C SER A 296 16.01 4.21 2.61
N GLY A 297 16.31 4.07 1.31
CA GLY A 297 15.73 3.00 0.49
C GLY A 297 14.19 3.06 0.47
N GLY A 298 13.64 4.26 0.72
CA GLY A 298 12.23 4.57 0.97
C GLY A 298 11.58 3.84 2.14
N ASN A 299 12.37 3.50 3.16
CA ASN A 299 11.85 3.07 4.46
C ASN A 299 11.54 4.31 5.33
N PRO A 300 10.28 4.61 5.66
CA PRO A 300 9.93 5.76 6.50
C PRO A 300 10.40 5.65 7.94
N ASN A 301 10.96 4.48 8.29
CA ASN A 301 11.53 4.20 9.59
C ASN A 301 13.04 3.96 9.55
N ALA A 302 13.71 4.40 8.49
CA ALA A 302 15.17 4.35 8.42
C ALA A 302 15.79 5.20 9.54
N ILE A 303 16.86 4.69 10.15
CA ILE A 303 17.63 5.39 11.16
C ILE A 303 19.12 5.15 10.97
N ASN A 304 19.90 6.23 10.99
CA ASN A 304 21.35 6.15 11.00
C ASN A 304 21.85 6.15 12.44
N LEU A 305 22.56 5.10 12.85
CA LEU A 305 23.11 4.92 14.20
C LEU A 305 24.64 4.85 14.26
N TRP A 306 25.33 5.11 13.14
CA TRP A 306 26.78 4.91 13.05
C TRP A 306 27.57 6.22 12.88
N ASP A 307 26.92 7.34 12.61
CA ASP A 307 27.57 8.62 12.37
C ASP A 307 27.81 9.44 13.65
N SER A 308 28.40 10.63 13.49
CA SER A 308 28.66 11.53 14.61
C SER A 308 27.38 12.05 15.29
N ASN A 309 26.28 12.14 14.54
CA ASN A 309 25.00 12.58 15.08
C ASN A 309 24.39 11.49 15.97
N ALA A 310 24.47 10.23 15.55
CA ALA A 310 24.11 9.09 16.36
C ALA A 310 24.97 8.99 17.63
N ALA A 311 26.28 9.20 17.51
CA ALA A 311 27.19 9.25 18.66
C ALA A 311 26.84 10.41 19.62
N ALA A 312 26.30 11.52 19.11
CA ALA A 312 25.79 12.64 19.88
C ALA A 312 24.34 12.43 20.40
N GLY A 313 23.72 11.26 20.13
CA GLY A 313 22.37 10.94 20.59
C GLY A 313 21.24 11.58 19.76
N ILE A 314 21.55 12.14 18.58
CA ILE A 314 20.62 12.81 17.68
C ILE A 314 20.65 12.18 16.28
N PRO A 315 20.36 10.87 16.14
CA PRO A 315 20.49 10.17 14.86
C PRO A 315 19.57 10.73 13.78
N SER A 316 19.97 10.58 12.52
CA SER A 316 19.15 10.88 11.34
C SER A 316 18.04 9.83 11.17
N LYS A 317 16.83 10.28 10.80
CA LYS A 317 15.59 9.49 10.86
C LYS A 317 14.67 9.74 9.67
N GLY A 318 13.90 8.71 9.32
CA GLY A 318 12.82 8.78 8.34
C GLY A 318 13.28 8.84 6.89
N LEU A 319 12.34 9.12 5.99
CA LEU A 319 12.53 9.04 4.53
C LEU A 319 13.66 9.93 4.01
N MET A 320 13.77 11.14 4.56
CA MET A 320 14.74 12.17 4.19
C MET A 320 15.96 12.22 5.13
N GLN A 321 16.09 11.25 6.05
CA GLN A 321 17.18 11.17 7.03
C GLN A 321 17.45 12.49 7.77
N THR A 322 16.40 13.10 8.33
CA THR A 322 16.54 14.34 9.14
C THR A 322 16.84 14.01 10.60
N ILE A 323 17.65 14.85 11.25
CA ILE A 323 17.87 14.80 12.72
C ILE A 323 16.78 15.60 13.45
N ASP A 324 16.50 15.27 14.72
CA ASP A 324 15.41 15.93 15.49
C ASP A 324 15.50 17.48 15.49
N PRO A 325 16.67 18.12 15.69
CA PRO A 325 16.76 19.58 15.67
C PRO A 325 16.37 20.19 14.31
N THR A 326 16.77 19.53 13.22
CA THR A 326 16.42 19.93 11.86
C THR A 326 14.93 19.74 11.64
N PHE A 327 14.40 18.54 11.91
CA PHE A 327 12.98 18.27 11.75
C PHE A 327 12.10 19.28 12.50
N ASN A 328 12.41 19.56 13.76
CA ASN A 328 11.64 20.50 14.57
C ASN A 328 11.67 21.93 13.99
N SER A 329 12.81 22.37 13.45
CA SER A 329 12.96 23.70 12.85
C SER A 329 12.20 23.85 11.53
N TYR A 330 12.08 22.75 10.77
CA TYR A 330 11.52 22.73 9.41
C TYR A 330 10.16 22.03 9.31
N SER A 331 9.58 21.58 10.43
CA SER A 331 8.21 21.06 10.51
C SER A 331 7.17 22.15 10.27
N LEU A 332 6.02 21.77 9.69
CA LEU A 332 4.86 22.67 9.56
C LEU A 332 3.90 22.47 10.76
N PRO A 333 3.09 23.48 11.12
CA PRO A 333 2.04 23.30 12.11
C PRO A 333 1.12 22.13 11.74
N GLY A 334 0.94 21.18 12.67
CA GLY A 334 0.17 19.94 12.42
C GLY A 334 0.99 18.78 11.84
N HIS A 335 2.27 19.00 11.53
CA HIS A 335 3.20 18.02 10.95
C HIS A 335 4.43 17.80 11.84
N SER A 336 4.19 17.34 13.08
CA SER A 336 5.20 17.25 14.14
C SER A 336 5.72 15.84 14.43
N ASP A 337 5.43 14.85 13.57
CA ASP A 337 5.91 13.48 13.76
C ASP A 337 7.03 13.14 12.77
N ILE A 338 8.27 13.05 13.25
CA ILE A 338 9.45 12.75 12.41
C ILE A 338 9.38 11.38 11.71
N TRP A 339 8.53 10.46 12.18
CA TRP A 339 8.33 9.14 11.57
C TRP A 339 7.15 9.09 10.63
N ASN A 340 6.30 10.12 10.65
CA ASN A 340 5.28 10.26 9.64
C ASN A 340 5.98 10.55 8.29
N PRO A 341 5.76 9.72 7.25
CA PRO A 341 6.44 9.86 5.98
C PRO A 341 6.18 11.22 5.33
N VAL A 342 4.96 11.75 5.43
CA VAL A 342 4.58 13.05 4.88
C VAL A 342 5.28 14.17 5.63
N ASP A 343 5.24 14.16 6.96
CA ASP A 343 5.89 15.18 7.80
C ASP A 343 7.41 15.20 7.58
N ASN A 344 8.03 14.03 7.48
CA ASN A 344 9.46 13.88 7.26
C ASN A 344 9.88 14.42 5.88
N ILE A 345 9.09 14.16 4.83
CA ILE A 345 9.29 14.74 3.51
C ILE A 345 9.11 16.26 3.55
N ILE A 346 8.08 16.78 4.22
CA ILE A 346 7.85 18.21 4.38
C ILE A 346 9.07 18.88 5.02
N ALA A 347 9.54 18.38 6.16
CA ALA A 347 10.66 18.98 6.89
C ALA A 347 11.97 18.86 6.11
N GLY A 348 12.25 17.70 5.51
CA GLY A 348 13.44 17.47 4.69
C GLY A 348 13.49 18.39 3.46
N THR A 349 12.37 18.53 2.75
CA THR A 349 12.27 19.41 1.58
C THR A 349 12.43 20.88 1.96
N ARG A 350 11.80 21.34 3.04
CA ARG A 350 11.95 22.73 3.53
C ARG A 350 13.39 23.03 3.93
N TYR A 351 14.05 22.11 4.63
CA TYR A 351 15.48 22.21 4.94
C TYR A 351 16.33 22.31 3.67
N ALA A 352 16.08 21.44 2.68
CA ALA A 352 16.84 21.42 1.43
C ALA A 352 16.71 22.75 0.66
N ILE A 353 15.49 23.30 0.56
CA ILE A 353 15.24 24.57 -0.11
C ILE A 353 15.93 25.72 0.63
N GLU A 354 15.83 25.80 1.95
CA GLU A 354 16.46 26.89 2.71
C GLU A 354 17.99 26.82 2.63
N ARG A 355 18.56 25.61 2.67
CA ARG A 355 20.00 25.40 2.75
C ARG A 355 20.71 25.45 1.38
N TYR A 356 20.03 25.03 0.30
CA TYR A 356 20.62 24.85 -1.04
C TYR A 356 19.87 25.63 -2.14
N GLY A 357 18.78 26.31 -1.80
CA GLY A 357 17.95 27.10 -2.72
C GLY A 357 16.92 26.28 -3.52
N SER A 358 17.18 25.00 -3.78
CA SER A 358 16.25 24.06 -4.40
C SER A 358 16.63 22.61 -4.10
N LEU A 359 15.70 21.67 -4.34
CA LEU A 359 15.96 20.23 -4.23
C LEU A 359 17.00 19.75 -5.25
N GLY A 360 17.06 20.37 -6.43
CA GLY A 360 18.05 20.06 -7.46
C GLY A 360 19.49 20.40 -7.08
N ASN A 361 19.69 21.33 -6.14
CA ASN A 361 21.01 21.79 -5.69
C ASN A 361 21.56 21.00 -4.50
N VAL A 362 20.82 19.98 -4.05
CA VAL A 362 21.26 19.08 -3.00
C VAL A 362 22.51 18.33 -3.47
N PRO A 363 23.62 18.32 -2.72
CA PRO A 363 24.90 17.76 -3.18
C PRO A 363 24.79 16.34 -3.75
N GLY A 364 23.96 15.48 -3.15
CA GLY A 364 23.71 14.14 -3.66
C GLY A 364 22.91 14.08 -4.96
N VAL A 365 21.99 15.01 -5.17
CA VAL A 365 21.23 15.13 -6.43
C VAL A 365 22.13 15.68 -7.54
N VAL A 366 22.93 16.71 -7.24
CA VAL A 366 23.92 17.27 -8.19
C VAL A 366 24.95 16.22 -8.60
N GLY A 367 25.45 15.43 -7.65
CA GLY A 367 26.42 14.36 -7.93
C GLY A 367 25.86 13.23 -8.80
N VAL A 368 24.55 12.95 -8.72
CA VAL A 368 23.87 12.02 -9.64
C VAL A 368 23.70 12.64 -11.03
N SER A 369 23.40 13.93 -11.14
CA SER A 369 23.28 14.64 -12.42
C SER A 369 24.61 14.84 -13.15
N ASP A 370 25.72 14.95 -12.42
CA ASP A 370 27.07 15.14 -12.98
C ASP A 370 27.87 13.82 -13.11
N GLY A 371 27.27 12.67 -12.74
CA GLY A 371 27.88 11.35 -12.86
C GLY A 371 28.97 11.02 -11.83
N SER A 372 29.10 11.81 -10.76
CA SER A 372 30.09 11.64 -9.70
C SER A 372 29.60 10.79 -8.51
N GLY A 373 28.31 10.45 -8.47
CA GLY A 373 27.69 9.59 -7.45
C GLY A 373 26.95 10.39 -6.36
N TYR A 374 26.02 9.73 -5.66
CA TYR A 374 25.21 10.37 -4.61
C TYR A 374 26.01 10.57 -3.33
N VAL A 375 25.95 11.79 -2.77
CA VAL A 375 26.52 12.17 -1.46
C VAL A 375 25.36 12.65 -0.59
N GLY A 376 25.05 11.89 0.46
CA GLY A 376 24.01 12.26 1.44
C GLY A 376 24.41 13.48 2.28
N TYR A 377 23.44 14.00 3.05
CA TYR A 377 23.60 15.20 3.87
C TYR A 377 24.58 15.07 5.04
#